data_AF-A0A9D3NBM1-F1
#
_entry.id   AF-A0A9D3NBM1-F1
#
_cell.length_a   1.000
_cell.length_b   1.000
_cell.length_c   1.000
_cell.angle_alpha   90.00
_cell.angle_beta   90.00
_cell.angle_gamma   90.00
#
_symmetry.space_group_name_H-M   'P 1'
#
loop_
_entity.id
_entity.type
_entity.pdbx_description
1 polymer ?
#
loop_
_entity_poly.entity_id
_entity_poly.type
_entity_poly.pdbx_seq_one_letter_code
_entity_poly.pdbx_strand_id
1 'polypeptide(L)'
;MRVSVLTVFALAALVRFCPGEKSARCAQVNCLANCLPLPMMKDMIKTLKSISKPWPNDNRRHRRYLPKFYIKKMNIADINKMLGIYEDHIFMKLWSHDTEYPEKFIHYFYRLRVSVERCKDHGQAELSRYARKKIKQMEEAFKKLQSEELSHAAGDFETILRWISLYSDKKMPHSKCQQSVAVNYD
;
A
#
# COMPACT_ATOMS: atom_id res chain seq x y z
N MET A 1 42.25 18.71 28.37
CA MET A 1 41.63 17.36 28.33
C MET A 1 40.13 17.30 28.70
N ARG A 2 39.49 18.33 29.28
CA ARG A 2 38.05 18.27 29.65
C ARG A 2 37.05 18.64 28.54
N VAL A 3 37.49 19.34 27.50
CA VAL A 3 36.64 19.79 26.39
C VAL A 3 36.25 18.64 25.45
N SER A 4 37.13 17.64 25.29
CA SER A 4 36.94 16.49 24.38
C SER A 4 35.89 15.48 24.87
N VAL A 5 35.56 15.46 26.16
CA VAL A 5 34.57 14.53 26.71
C VAL A 5 33.14 15.07 26.53
N LEU A 6 32.95 16.39 26.66
CA LEU A 6 31.65 17.05 26.49
C LEU A 6 31.13 16.97 25.04
N THR A 7 32.02 17.07 24.04
CA THR A 7 31.65 16.91 22.63
C THR A 7 31.24 15.47 22.29
N VAL A 8 31.86 14.46 22.92
CA VAL A 8 31.48 13.05 22.71
C VAL A 8 30.11 12.73 23.31
N PHE A 9 29.77 13.28 24.48
CA PHE A 9 28.43 13.12 25.06
C PHE A 9 27.34 13.85 24.27
N ALA A 10 27.63 15.03 23.72
CA ALA A 10 26.70 15.75 22.84
C ALA A 10 26.43 14.99 21.53
N LEU A 11 27.47 14.38 20.93
CA LEU A 11 27.32 13.55 19.74
C LEU A 11 26.55 12.25 20.03
N ALA A 12 26.79 11.61 21.18
CA ALA A 12 26.04 10.41 21.59
C ALA A 12 24.55 10.70 21.88
N ALA A 13 24.22 11.91 22.35
CA ALA A 13 22.83 12.35 22.53
C ALA A 13 22.11 12.59 21.19
N LEU A 14 22.82 13.12 20.17
CA LEU A 14 22.27 13.30 18.83
C LEU A 14 22.00 11.97 18.10
N VAL A 15 22.83 10.94 18.32
CA VAL A 15 22.62 9.60 17.73
C VAL A 15 21.40 8.87 18.34
N ARG A 16 20.96 9.24 19.55
CA ARG A 16 19.77 8.65 20.20
C ARG A 16 18.44 9.19 19.69
N PHE A 17 18.44 10.25 18.87
CA PHE A 17 17.24 10.79 18.23
C PHE A 17 17.11 10.38 16.75
N CYS A 18 17.73 9.28 16.31
CA CYS A 18 17.24 8.57 15.13
C CYS A 18 15.85 8.00 15.49
N PRO A 19 14.76 8.58 14.96
CA PRO A 19 13.44 8.15 15.34
C PRO A 19 13.30 6.74 14.74
N GLY A 20 13.31 5.71 15.60
CA GLY A 20 13.43 4.31 15.17
C GLY A 20 12.29 3.89 14.23
N GLU A 21 12.40 2.72 13.61
CA GLU A 21 11.49 2.15 12.60
C GLU A 21 9.98 2.27 12.96
N LYS A 22 9.63 2.28 14.26
CA LYS A 22 8.26 2.51 14.75
C LYS A 22 7.76 3.92 14.43
N SER A 23 8.58 4.95 14.63
CA SER A 23 8.23 6.34 14.34
C SER A 23 8.02 6.57 12.84
N ALA A 24 8.89 6.00 12.01
CA ALA A 24 8.81 6.05 10.55
C ALA A 24 7.51 5.40 10.05
N ARG A 25 7.14 4.23 10.61
CA ARG A 25 5.87 3.58 10.29
C ARG A 25 4.67 4.42 10.72
N CYS A 26 4.72 5.05 11.89
CA CYS A 26 3.63 5.94 12.33
C CYS A 26 3.49 7.18 11.45
N ALA A 27 4.60 7.77 11.01
CA ALA A 27 4.60 8.87 10.05
C ALA A 27 3.97 8.45 8.70
N GLN A 28 4.32 7.25 8.20
CA GLN A 28 3.74 6.68 6.98
C GLN A 28 2.22 6.47 7.09
N VAL A 29 1.76 5.88 8.21
CA VAL A 29 0.33 5.64 8.47
C VAL A 29 -0.43 6.97 8.55
N ASN A 30 0.09 7.94 9.33
CA ASN A 30 -0.54 9.25 9.47
C ASN A 30 -0.57 10.01 8.14
N CYS A 31 0.52 9.94 7.35
CA CYS A 31 0.58 10.52 6.01
C CYS A 31 -0.53 9.93 5.11
N LEU A 32 -0.64 8.60 5.03
CA LEU A 32 -1.65 7.95 4.21
C LEU A 32 -3.08 8.27 4.64
N ALA A 33 -3.34 8.27 5.95
CA ALA A 33 -4.66 8.57 6.48
C ALA A 33 -5.11 10.01 6.17
N ASN A 34 -4.17 10.94 5.99
CA ASN A 34 -4.46 12.32 5.62
C ASN A 34 -4.54 12.50 4.08
N CYS A 35 -3.86 11.67 3.29
CA CYS A 35 -3.86 11.76 1.83
C CYS A 35 -4.99 10.97 1.14
N LEU A 36 -5.56 9.96 1.81
CA LEU A 36 -6.54 9.05 1.22
C LEU A 36 -7.97 9.31 1.71
N PRO A 37 -8.77 10.13 0.99
CA PRO A 37 -10.16 10.35 1.35
C PRO A 37 -10.98 9.05 1.18
N LEU A 38 -11.74 8.68 2.21
CA LEU A 38 -12.61 7.48 2.19
C LEU A 38 -13.58 7.42 0.98
N PRO A 39 -14.20 8.53 0.53
CA PRO A 39 -15.04 8.52 -0.67
C PRO A 39 -14.32 8.01 -1.93
N MET A 40 -13.03 8.36 -2.09
CA MET A 40 -12.23 7.91 -3.24
C MET A 40 -12.10 6.39 -3.27
N MET A 41 -11.76 5.77 -2.15
CA MET A 41 -11.63 4.31 -2.07
C MET A 41 -12.97 3.60 -2.29
N LYS A 42 -14.08 4.16 -1.78
CA LYS A 42 -15.42 3.61 -2.01
C LYS A 42 -15.80 3.62 -3.49
N ASP A 43 -15.55 4.73 -4.17
CA ASP A 43 -15.81 4.86 -5.61
C ASP A 43 -14.97 3.88 -6.43
N MET A 44 -13.68 3.74 -6.09
CA MET A 44 -12.82 2.75 -6.74
C MET A 44 -13.37 1.33 -6.57
N ILE A 45 -13.77 0.94 -5.34
CA ILE A 45 -14.37 -0.37 -5.07
C ILE A 45 -15.65 -0.57 -5.89
N LYS A 46 -16.49 0.46 -6.00
CA LYS A 46 -17.72 0.40 -6.80
C LYS A 46 -17.42 0.11 -8.27
N THR A 47 -16.44 0.80 -8.86
CA THR A 47 -16.03 0.57 -10.25
C THR A 47 -15.43 -0.82 -10.46
N LEU A 48 -14.61 -1.32 -9.52
CA LEU A 48 -14.07 -2.68 -9.61
C LEU A 48 -15.17 -3.73 -9.64
N LYS A 49 -16.22 -3.55 -8.84
CA LYS A 49 -17.38 -4.45 -8.81
C LYS A 49 -18.18 -4.46 -10.11
N SER A 50 -18.28 -3.32 -10.79
CA SER A 50 -18.95 -3.27 -12.10
C SER A 50 -18.11 -3.92 -13.22
N ILE A 51 -16.79 -3.90 -13.09
CA ILE A 51 -15.86 -4.50 -14.08
C ILE A 51 -15.67 -5.99 -13.83
N SER A 52 -15.67 -6.44 -12.57
CA SER A 52 -15.58 -7.85 -12.24
C SER A 52 -16.90 -8.55 -12.59
N LYS A 53 -16.98 -9.12 -13.80
CA LYS A 53 -18.11 -9.98 -14.16
C LYS A 53 -18.15 -11.21 -13.23
N PRO A 54 -19.32 -11.65 -12.77
CA PRO A 54 -19.44 -12.96 -12.16
C PRO A 54 -19.08 -14.03 -13.20
N TRP A 55 -18.38 -15.09 -12.79
CA TRP A 55 -18.16 -16.25 -13.67
C TRP A 55 -19.52 -16.81 -14.11
N PRO A 56 -19.76 -17.05 -15.41
CA PRO A 56 -20.94 -17.77 -15.84
C PRO A 56 -20.80 -19.22 -15.36
N ASN A 57 -21.60 -19.62 -14.36
CA ASN A 57 -21.77 -20.99 -13.90
C ASN A 57 -20.52 -21.88 -14.00
N ASP A 58 -19.58 -21.78 -13.05
CA ASP A 58 -18.53 -22.78 -13.00
C ASP A 58 -18.23 -23.21 -11.56
N ASN A 59 -18.36 -24.52 -11.33
CA ASN A 59 -17.91 -25.24 -10.15
C ASN A 59 -16.38 -25.15 -9.95
N ARG A 60 -15.67 -24.42 -10.81
CA ARG A 60 -14.29 -23.99 -10.60
C ARG A 60 -14.24 -23.02 -9.41
N ARG A 61 -13.83 -23.58 -8.27
CA ARG A 61 -13.36 -22.87 -7.07
C ARG A 61 -12.76 -21.51 -7.45
N HIS A 62 -13.34 -20.42 -6.94
CA HIS A 62 -12.91 -19.06 -7.24
C HIS A 62 -11.38 -18.95 -7.16
N ARG A 63 -10.73 -18.84 -8.31
CA ARG A 63 -9.27 -18.78 -8.38
C ARG A 63 -8.86 -17.37 -8.00
N ARG A 64 -8.47 -17.19 -6.74
CA ARG A 64 -7.90 -15.92 -6.27
C ARG A 64 -6.54 -15.74 -6.93
N TYR A 65 -6.36 -14.63 -7.65
CA TYR A 65 -5.10 -14.29 -8.32
C TYR A 65 -4.13 -13.64 -7.33
N LEU A 66 -4.65 -12.98 -6.30
CA LEU A 66 -3.84 -12.47 -5.20
C LEU A 66 -3.31 -13.60 -4.30
N PRO A 67 -1.98 -13.63 -4.03
CA PRO A 67 -1.45 -14.51 -3.01
C PRO A 67 -2.01 -14.16 -1.63
N LYS A 68 -2.08 -15.15 -0.74
CA LYS A 68 -2.39 -14.89 0.68
C LYS A 68 -1.25 -14.07 1.30
N PHE A 69 -1.52 -12.79 1.60
CA PHE A 69 -0.62 -11.90 2.34
C PHE A 69 -1.03 -11.82 3.81
N TYR A 70 -0.04 -11.81 4.71
CA TYR A 70 -0.25 -11.46 6.11
C TYR A 70 -0.20 -9.94 6.27
N ILE A 71 -1.36 -9.29 6.29
CA ILE A 71 -1.51 -7.82 6.36
C ILE A 71 -0.66 -7.21 7.47
N LYS A 72 -0.58 -7.86 8.64
CA LYS A 72 0.23 -7.39 9.79
C LYS A 72 1.72 -7.20 9.47
N LYS A 73 2.26 -7.95 8.51
CA LYS A 73 3.66 -7.90 8.09
C LYS A 73 3.91 -7.01 6.88
N MET A 74 2.84 -6.47 6.28
CA MET A 74 2.94 -5.60 5.10
C MET A 74 3.35 -4.19 5.52
N ASN A 75 4.22 -3.57 4.74
CA ASN A 75 4.59 -2.16 4.90
C ASN A 75 4.18 -1.34 3.66
N ILE A 76 4.44 -0.04 3.70
CA ILE A 76 4.05 0.87 2.62
C ILE A 76 4.82 0.61 1.31
N ALA A 77 6.06 0.10 1.38
CA ALA A 77 6.82 -0.26 0.19
C ALA A 77 6.24 -1.49 -0.51
N ASP A 78 5.77 -2.47 0.27
CA ASP A 78 5.05 -3.64 -0.24
C ASP A 78 3.77 -3.20 -0.97
N ILE A 79 2.99 -2.30 -0.37
CA ILE A 79 1.80 -1.70 -1.01
C ILE A 79 2.18 -1.01 -2.32
N ASN A 80 3.16 -0.13 -2.27
CA ASN A 80 3.60 0.65 -3.43
C ASN A 80 3.99 -0.25 -4.61
N LYS A 81 4.74 -1.32 -4.34
CA LYS A 81 5.14 -2.29 -5.38
C LYS A 81 3.94 -3.06 -5.93
N MET A 82 2.97 -3.44 -5.08
CA MET A 82 1.74 -4.07 -5.56
C MET A 82 0.93 -3.14 -6.47
N LEU A 83 0.82 -1.85 -6.12
CA LEU A 83 0.14 -0.88 -6.98
C LEU A 83 0.82 -0.78 -8.36
N GLY A 84 2.15 -0.70 -8.41
CA GLY A 84 2.89 -0.72 -9.67
C GLY A 84 2.60 -1.96 -10.53
N ILE A 85 2.60 -3.15 -9.92
CA ILE A 85 2.30 -4.40 -10.64
C ILE A 85 0.87 -4.40 -11.21
N TYR A 86 -0.11 -3.86 -10.47
CA TYR A 86 -1.48 -3.75 -10.96
C TYR A 86 -1.61 -2.77 -12.13
N GLU A 87 -0.91 -1.64 -12.09
CA GLU A 87 -0.87 -0.72 -13.23
C GLU A 87 -0.33 -1.43 -14.47
N ASP A 88 0.90 -1.94 -14.38
CA ASP A 88 1.66 -2.48 -15.52
C ASP A 88 1.01 -3.73 -16.12
N HIS A 89 0.53 -4.65 -15.27
CA HIS A 89 0.16 -6.00 -15.71
C HIS A 89 -1.33 -6.27 -15.75
N ILE A 90 -2.15 -5.44 -15.11
CA ILE A 90 -3.62 -5.61 -15.09
C ILE A 90 -4.28 -4.44 -15.81
N PHE A 91 -4.17 -3.23 -15.27
CA PHE A 91 -4.93 -2.07 -15.73
C PHE A 91 -4.55 -1.59 -17.12
N MET A 92 -3.25 -1.47 -17.41
CA MET A 92 -2.79 -1.10 -18.74
C MET A 92 -3.22 -2.13 -19.80
N LYS A 93 -3.26 -3.43 -19.45
CA LYS A 93 -3.69 -4.49 -20.38
C LYS A 93 -5.21 -4.57 -20.53
N LEU A 94 -5.95 -4.37 -19.44
CA LEU A 94 -7.40 -4.46 -19.42
C LEU A 94 -8.04 -3.37 -20.27
N TRP A 95 -7.44 -2.17 -20.27
CA TRP A 95 -7.97 -1.00 -20.97
C TRP A 95 -7.15 -0.58 -22.19
N SER A 96 -6.25 -1.42 -22.69
CA SER A 96 -5.53 -1.14 -23.94
C SER A 96 -6.34 -1.39 -25.21
N HIS A 97 -7.51 -2.04 -25.11
CA HIS A 97 -8.34 -2.43 -26.26
C HIS A 97 -9.81 -2.11 -25.97
N ASP A 98 -10.48 -1.32 -26.82
CA ASP A 98 -11.93 -1.09 -27.05
C ASP A 98 -12.92 -1.30 -25.87
N THR A 99 -12.46 -1.13 -24.64
CA THR A 99 -13.24 -1.22 -23.42
C THR A 99 -13.49 0.19 -22.92
N GLU A 100 -14.67 0.42 -22.37
CA GLU A 100 -15.03 1.70 -21.78
C GLU A 100 -14.00 2.07 -20.69
N TYR A 101 -13.20 3.09 -20.97
CA TYR A 101 -12.11 3.51 -20.11
C TYR A 101 -12.66 4.20 -18.85
N PRO A 102 -12.44 3.65 -17.64
CA PRO A 102 -13.03 4.21 -16.43
C PRO A 102 -12.19 5.37 -15.90
N GLU A 103 -12.29 6.54 -16.56
CA GLU A 103 -11.45 7.72 -16.31
C GLU A 103 -11.38 8.10 -14.82
N LYS A 104 -12.53 8.12 -14.14
CA LYS A 104 -12.61 8.43 -12.70
C LYS A 104 -11.83 7.42 -11.85
N PHE A 105 -11.88 6.14 -12.19
CA PHE A 105 -11.13 5.10 -11.49
C PHE A 105 -9.63 5.29 -11.69
N ILE A 106 -9.18 5.51 -12.93
CA ILE A 106 -7.77 5.73 -13.25
C ILE A 106 -7.24 6.95 -12.51
N HIS A 107 -7.98 8.06 -12.55
CA HIS A 107 -7.62 9.26 -11.82
C HIS A 107 -7.41 9.00 -10.33
N TYR A 108 -8.34 8.27 -9.69
CA TYR A 108 -8.23 7.90 -8.29
C TYR A 108 -7.09 6.92 -8.00
N PHE A 109 -6.86 5.96 -8.89
CA PHE A 109 -5.73 5.04 -8.79
C PHE A 109 -4.39 5.78 -8.85
N TYR A 110 -4.23 6.72 -9.79
CA TYR A 110 -3.02 7.54 -9.89
C TYR A 110 -2.81 8.38 -8.63
N ARG A 111 -3.86 9.04 -8.12
CA ARG A 111 -3.80 9.78 -6.85
C ARG A 111 -3.41 8.90 -5.67
N LEU A 112 -3.94 7.68 -5.60
CA LEU A 112 -3.57 6.69 -4.60
C LEU A 112 -2.08 6.34 -4.70
N ARG A 113 -1.56 6.06 -5.90
CA ARG A 113 -0.14 5.78 -6.12
C ARG A 113 0.77 6.93 -5.69
N VAL A 114 0.47 8.14 -6.14
CA VAL A 114 1.25 9.34 -5.76
C VAL A 114 1.24 9.53 -4.24
N SER A 115 0.10 9.30 -3.58
CA SER A 115 -0.02 9.41 -2.13
C SER A 115 0.82 8.35 -1.42
N VAL A 116 0.78 7.09 -1.88
CA VAL A 116 1.56 5.98 -1.33
C VAL A 116 3.06 6.20 -1.53
N GLU A 117 3.48 6.61 -2.72
CA GLU A 117 4.88 6.91 -3.04
C GLU A 117 5.42 8.03 -2.14
N ARG A 118 4.70 9.16 -2.05
CA ARG A 118 5.06 10.26 -1.15
C ARG A 118 5.20 9.81 0.30
N CYS A 119 4.24 9.01 0.78
CA CYS A 119 4.25 8.57 2.16
C CYS A 119 5.35 7.55 2.44
N LYS A 120 5.78 6.76 1.45
CA LYS A 120 6.84 5.74 1.57
C LYS A 120 8.18 6.37 2.01
N ASP A 121 8.47 7.57 1.53
CA ASP A 121 9.76 8.23 1.70
C ASP A 121 10.02 8.72 3.14
N HIS A 122 8.99 8.81 3.99
CA HIS A 122 9.12 9.15 5.42
C HIS A 122 9.90 8.14 6.27
N GLY A 123 10.40 7.05 5.69
CA GLY A 123 11.11 6.01 6.43
C GLY A 123 12.02 5.11 5.62
N GLN A 124 12.32 5.47 4.37
CA GLN A 124 13.08 4.62 3.43
C GLN A 124 12.61 3.16 3.46
N ALA A 125 11.29 2.95 3.41
CA ALA A 125 10.74 1.61 3.54
C ALA A 125 11.20 0.74 2.36
N GLU A 126 11.81 -0.40 2.67
CA GLU A 126 12.12 -1.43 1.69
C GLU A 126 11.07 -2.54 1.66
N LEU A 127 11.06 -3.31 0.57
CA LEU A 127 10.24 -4.52 0.48
C LEU A 127 10.61 -5.52 1.58
N SER A 128 9.59 -5.95 2.32
CA SER A 128 9.78 -6.95 3.37
C SER A 128 10.24 -8.29 2.76
N ARG A 129 11.12 -9.02 3.47
CA ARG A 129 11.61 -10.34 2.99
C ARG A 129 10.47 -11.29 2.62
N TYR A 130 9.38 -11.25 3.40
CA TYR A 130 8.17 -12.02 3.13
C TYR A 130 7.47 -11.58 1.84
N ALA A 131 7.29 -10.26 1.65
CA ALA A 131 6.62 -9.73 0.48
C ALA A 131 7.42 -9.95 -0.80
N ARG A 132 8.77 -9.83 -0.79
CA ARG A 132 9.60 -10.01 -2.00
C ARG A 132 9.26 -11.28 -2.78
N LYS A 133 9.18 -12.43 -2.10
CA LYS A 133 8.83 -13.72 -2.74
C LYS A 133 7.39 -13.74 -3.26
N LYS A 134 6.44 -13.23 -2.47
CA LYS A 134 5.01 -13.24 -2.82
C LYS A 134 4.67 -12.26 -3.96
N ILE A 135 5.26 -11.08 -3.93
CA ILE A 135 5.15 -10.06 -4.98
C ILE A 135 5.74 -10.57 -6.28
N LYS A 136 6.92 -11.22 -6.25
CA LYS A 136 7.50 -11.83 -7.45
C LYS A 136 6.58 -12.88 -8.07
N GLN A 137 6.04 -13.79 -7.24
CA GLN A 137 5.08 -14.80 -7.70
C GLN A 137 3.80 -14.19 -8.28
N MET A 138 3.29 -13.14 -7.64
CA MET A 138 2.13 -12.39 -8.13
C MET A 138 2.41 -11.74 -9.48
N GLU A 139 3.55 -11.07 -9.63
CA GLU A 139 3.96 -10.42 -10.88
C GLU A 139 4.12 -11.43 -12.02
N GLU A 140 4.79 -12.56 -11.78
CA GLU A 140 4.94 -13.63 -12.77
C GLU A 140 3.61 -14.27 -13.18
N ALA A 141 2.66 -14.37 -12.24
CA ALA A 141 1.31 -14.84 -12.55
C ALA A 141 0.54 -13.82 -13.40
N PHE A 142 0.59 -12.53 -13.03
CA PHE A 142 -0.14 -11.46 -13.71
C PHE A 142 0.37 -11.22 -15.14
N LYS A 143 1.67 -11.41 -15.37
CA LYS A 143 2.27 -11.35 -16.72
C LYS A 143 1.64 -12.33 -17.70
N LYS A 144 1.16 -13.48 -17.22
CA LYS A 144 0.64 -14.59 -18.03
C LYS A 144 -0.88 -14.55 -18.25
N LEU A 145 -1.59 -13.62 -17.60
CA LEU A 145 -3.05 -13.52 -17.69
C LEU A 145 -3.49 -13.13 -19.09
N GLN A 146 -4.57 -13.78 -19.53
CA GLN A 146 -5.28 -13.45 -20.78
C GLN A 146 -6.44 -12.48 -20.50
N SER A 147 -7.02 -11.89 -21.56
CA SER A 147 -8.01 -10.81 -21.46
C SER A 147 -9.19 -11.12 -20.52
N GLU A 148 -9.76 -12.32 -20.62
CA GLU A 148 -10.88 -12.77 -19.76
C GLU A 148 -10.50 -12.81 -18.27
N GLU A 149 -9.25 -13.17 -17.95
CA GLU A 149 -8.76 -13.25 -16.57
C GLU A 149 -8.42 -11.88 -15.98
N LEU A 150 -8.12 -10.87 -16.82
CA LEU A 150 -7.75 -9.52 -16.38
C LEU A 150 -8.89 -8.84 -15.61
N SER A 151 -10.14 -9.02 -16.06
CA SER A 151 -11.32 -8.44 -15.39
C SER A 151 -11.51 -9.01 -13.98
N HIS A 152 -11.22 -10.30 -13.78
CA HIS A 152 -11.28 -10.94 -12.47
C HIS A 152 -10.11 -10.51 -11.58
N ALA A 153 -8.89 -10.46 -12.12
CA ALA A 153 -7.73 -9.97 -11.39
C ALA A 153 -7.89 -8.49 -10.97
N ALA A 154 -8.54 -7.68 -11.82
CA ALA A 154 -8.95 -6.32 -11.47
C ALA A 154 -9.94 -6.31 -10.29
N GLY A 155 -10.95 -7.17 -10.30
CA GLY A 155 -11.86 -7.33 -9.14
C GLY A 155 -11.13 -7.65 -7.84
N ASP A 156 -10.10 -8.50 -7.89
CA ASP A 156 -9.25 -8.84 -6.74
C ASP A 156 -8.55 -7.59 -6.13
N PHE A 157 -8.37 -6.50 -6.90
CA PHE A 157 -7.80 -5.24 -6.41
C PHE A 157 -8.61 -4.61 -5.27
N GLU A 158 -9.90 -4.92 -5.13
CA GLU A 158 -10.69 -4.54 -3.95
C GLU A 158 -10.01 -5.01 -2.66
N THR A 159 -9.38 -6.18 -2.68
CA THR A 159 -8.64 -6.71 -1.53
C THR A 159 -7.46 -5.80 -1.18
N ILE A 160 -6.74 -5.27 -2.17
CA ILE A 160 -5.63 -4.32 -1.95
C ILE A 160 -6.15 -3.02 -1.33
N LEU A 161 -7.25 -2.47 -1.85
CA LEU A 161 -7.87 -1.25 -1.30
C LEU A 161 -8.30 -1.45 0.17
N ARG A 162 -8.86 -2.62 0.51
CA ARG A 162 -9.18 -2.98 1.89
C ARG A 162 -7.92 -3.06 2.75
N TRP A 163 -6.82 -3.64 2.26
CA TRP A 163 -5.56 -3.69 3.00
C TRP A 163 -4.97 -2.31 3.25
N ILE A 164 -5.03 -1.42 2.26
CA ILE A 164 -4.60 -0.03 2.40
C ILE A 164 -5.45 0.68 3.46
N SER A 165 -6.77 0.52 3.42
CA SER A 165 -7.67 1.08 4.42
C SER A 165 -7.39 0.56 5.84
N LEU A 166 -7.03 -0.71 5.99
CA LEU A 166 -6.64 -1.27 7.28
C LEU A 166 -5.26 -0.76 7.73
N TYR A 167 -4.33 -0.59 6.80
CA TYR A 167 -3.00 -0.05 7.08
C TYR A 167 -3.05 1.43 7.52
N SER A 168 -3.97 2.22 6.95
CA SER A 168 -4.16 3.63 7.29
C SER A 168 -5.13 3.88 8.45
N ASP A 169 -5.75 2.84 9.01
CA ASP A 169 -6.71 3.00 10.10
C ASP A 169 -6.02 3.44 11.41
N LYS A 170 -6.28 4.69 11.81
CA LYS A 170 -5.79 5.29 13.06
C LYS A 170 -6.30 4.57 14.32
N LYS A 171 -7.40 3.81 14.21
CA LYS A 171 -8.01 3.07 15.33
C LYS A 171 -7.44 1.67 15.51
N MET A 172 -6.70 1.13 14.53
CA MET A 172 -5.98 -0.12 14.78
C MET A 172 -4.90 0.14 15.84
N PRO A 173 -4.75 -0.76 16.84
CA PRO A 173 -3.72 -0.65 17.85
C PRO A 173 -2.37 -1.03 17.22
N HIS A 174 -1.89 -0.20 16.31
CA HIS A 174 -0.46 -0.03 16.11
C HIS A 174 0.02 0.70 17.37
N SER A 175 0.15 -0.08 18.44
CA SER A 175 0.06 0.26 19.87
C SER A 175 0.97 1.37 20.42
N LYS A 176 1.61 2.18 19.56
CA LYS A 176 2.52 3.26 19.93
C LYS A 176 2.46 4.51 19.03
N CYS A 177 1.56 4.60 18.04
CA CYS A 177 1.56 5.75 17.11
C CYS A 177 0.91 7.04 17.64
N GLN A 178 0.39 7.05 18.88
CA GLN A 178 -0.28 8.21 19.49
C GLN A 178 0.44 8.80 20.71
N GLN A 179 1.71 8.46 21.00
CA GLN A 179 2.37 8.89 22.25
C GLN A 179 3.49 9.95 22.11
N SER A 180 3.67 10.62 20.97
CA SER A 180 4.76 11.62 20.84
C SER A 180 4.34 12.97 20.25
N VAL A 181 3.15 13.46 20.59
CA VAL A 181 2.82 14.89 20.42
C VAL A 181 2.02 15.38 21.64
N ALA A 182 2.61 15.23 22.82
CA ALA A 182 2.31 16.09 23.95
C ALA A 182 3.63 16.80 24.28
N VAL A 183 3.93 17.84 23.50
CA VAL A 183 4.86 18.87 23.96
C VAL A 183 4.05 19.66 24.98
N ASN A 184 4.26 19.36 26.26
CA ASN A 184 3.89 20.29 27.33
C ASN A 184 4.66 21.57 27.06
N TYR A 185 3.96 22.62 26.66
CA TYR A 185 4.40 23.97 26.96
C TYR A 185 3.83 24.28 28.33
N ASP A 186 4.73 24.41 29.31
CA ASP A 186 4.45 25.09 30.58
C ASP A 186 3.99 26.53 30.32
#